data_AF-A0AAE3JPF5-F1
#
_entry.id   AF-A0AAE3JPF5-F1
#
_cell.length_a   1.000
_cell.length_b   1.000
_cell.length_c   1.000
_cell.angle_alpha   90.00
_cell.angle_beta   90.00
_cell.angle_gamma   90.00
#
_symmetry.space_group_name_H-M   'P 1'
#
loop_
_entity.id
_entity.type
_entity.pdbx_description
1 polymer ?
#
loop_
_entity_poly.entity_id
_entity_poly.type
_entity_poly.pdbx_seq_one_letter_code
_entity_poly.pdbx_strand_id
1 'polypeptide(L)'
;MNKLLSILVVFLLMSCGSPYKDVKNTAADYGIVPKPKELLMKDGRFLVDFNTKVTGDASLQKEGEYLAQMLSLASGNDIEFTSNNSGPSDGSIVLKIDEAINNGEGYRLSVNYDGIVIAGKTGKGVFYGIQSLRQLMPPGSESGSVEKLTIPDVEIKDSPRYVYRGMMLDVGRHFFPVDFVKKYIDLIAMHKMNRFHWHLTEDQGWRIEIKKYPKLTEVGAWRNGTIVGLLPGERNDNKRSGGFYTQEEVKEIVKYAADRSITVIPEIEMPGHASAAIAAYPFLSCFPKEPTVVRENMISEKSKELQKEGTPKIVQESWGVYPDVFCAGNDETFDFLEDVLDEVMPLFPSKYIHIGGDECPKDNWKRCPKCQARIKKLGLKDEHGLQSYFIQRIEKYVNSKGKNIIGWDEILEGGLAPNATVMSWRGEKGGIEAAKQHHDVIMTPTTYCYFDYGQSERKDEPLNIGGYLPVEKVYSYNPDSKELTPEQAGFILGGQGNLWTEYIATPDKVELMVLPRMSALSEVIWTPQAEREFNDFKSRFGRLAQRFDAMGIHYSKYIFDDKAAPGKDEVK
;
A
#
# COMPACT_ATOMS: atom_id res chain seq x y z
N MET A 1 15.22 -91.10 1.16
CA MET A 1 15.66 -89.73 0.87
C MET A 1 14.47 -88.93 0.40
N ASN A 2 13.88 -88.09 1.26
CA ASN A 2 13.05 -86.97 0.81
C ASN A 2 13.19 -85.87 1.86
N LYS A 3 13.83 -84.79 1.44
CA LYS A 3 14.23 -83.65 2.25
C LYS A 3 13.00 -82.83 2.62
N LEU A 4 12.91 -82.48 3.91
CA LEU A 4 12.16 -81.33 4.39
C LEU A 4 12.59 -80.08 3.60
N LEU A 5 11.63 -79.34 3.07
CA LEU A 5 11.82 -77.97 2.62
C LEU A 5 10.94 -77.07 3.49
N SER A 6 11.54 -76.51 4.53
CA SER A 6 10.96 -75.46 5.36
C SER A 6 10.86 -74.18 4.53
N ILE A 7 9.64 -73.76 4.17
CA ILE A 7 9.39 -72.44 3.58
C ILE A 7 9.37 -71.43 4.73
N LEU A 8 10.49 -70.71 4.88
CA LEU A 8 10.59 -69.55 5.75
C LEU A 8 9.96 -68.35 5.02
N VAL A 9 8.69 -68.06 5.30
CA VAL A 9 8.03 -66.81 4.87
C VAL A 9 8.59 -65.67 5.73
N VAL A 10 9.61 -64.98 5.23
CA VAL A 10 10.04 -63.70 5.78
C VAL A 10 9.01 -62.66 5.35
N PHE A 11 8.05 -62.37 6.23
CA PHE A 11 7.24 -61.15 6.13
C PHE A 11 8.18 -59.96 6.34
N LEU A 12 8.65 -59.35 5.25
CA LEU A 12 9.16 -57.99 5.29
C LEU A 12 7.99 -57.09 5.71
N LEU A 13 7.95 -56.75 7.00
CA LEU A 13 7.27 -55.56 7.49
C LEU A 13 7.96 -54.35 6.88
N MET A 14 7.66 -54.03 5.62
CA MET A 14 7.79 -52.64 5.16
C MET A 14 6.77 -51.87 5.97
N SER A 15 7.23 -51.30 7.09
CA SER A 15 6.53 -50.23 7.78
C SER A 15 6.07 -49.25 6.71
N CYS A 16 4.75 -49.14 6.51
CA CYS A 16 4.12 -48.10 5.70
C CYS A 16 4.31 -46.76 6.43
N GLY A 17 5.55 -46.34 6.64
CA GLY A 17 5.89 -45.00 7.05
C GLY A 17 5.59 -44.09 5.87
N SER A 18 4.71 -43.13 6.08
CA SER A 18 4.44 -42.13 5.06
C SER A 18 5.73 -41.42 4.64
N PRO A 19 5.95 -41.19 3.33
CA PRO A 19 7.21 -40.63 2.84
C PRO A 19 7.46 -39.18 3.30
N TYR A 20 6.48 -38.53 3.94
CA TYR A 20 6.58 -37.13 4.35
C TYR A 20 6.85 -36.91 5.83
N LYS A 21 6.74 -37.93 6.68
CA LYS A 21 6.83 -37.75 8.14
C LYS A 21 8.22 -37.35 8.62
N ASP A 22 9.26 -37.94 8.02
CA ASP A 22 10.66 -37.76 8.43
C ASP A 22 11.49 -36.93 7.42
N VAL A 23 10.83 -36.19 6.53
CA VAL A 23 11.50 -35.35 5.53
C VAL A 23 12.28 -34.24 6.22
N LYS A 24 13.59 -34.19 5.97
CA LYS A 24 14.45 -33.11 6.46
C LYS A 24 14.21 -31.84 5.65
N ASN A 25 13.79 -30.78 6.33
CA ASN A 25 13.61 -29.45 5.74
C ASN A 25 14.88 -28.61 5.89
N THR A 26 15.01 -27.59 5.05
CA THR A 26 16.12 -26.63 5.07
C THR A 26 15.62 -25.23 5.42
N ALA A 27 16.52 -24.32 5.82
CA ALA A 27 16.13 -22.93 6.09
C ALA A 27 15.42 -22.24 4.89
N ALA A 28 15.78 -22.63 3.66
CA ALA A 28 15.18 -22.11 2.43
C ALA A 28 13.69 -22.52 2.24
N ASP A 29 13.22 -23.56 2.94
CA ASP A 29 11.81 -23.96 2.93
C ASP A 29 10.92 -23.00 3.74
N TYR A 30 11.51 -22.22 4.64
CA TYR A 30 10.82 -21.32 5.58
C TYR A 30 11.01 -19.83 5.24
N GLY A 31 11.34 -19.51 3.99
CA GLY A 31 11.62 -18.15 3.52
C GLY A 31 10.39 -17.23 3.46
N ILE A 32 9.83 -16.86 4.62
CA ILE A 32 8.68 -15.97 4.75
C ILE A 32 9.17 -14.52 4.88
N VAL A 33 8.55 -13.60 4.13
CA VAL A 33 8.74 -12.14 4.22
C VAL A 33 7.36 -11.48 4.39
N PRO A 34 7.11 -10.70 5.47
CA PRO A 34 8.03 -10.36 6.55
C PRO A 34 8.35 -11.54 7.47
N LYS A 35 9.55 -11.54 8.07
CA LYS A 35 10.00 -12.57 9.03
C LYS A 35 9.05 -12.66 10.23
N PRO A 36 8.53 -13.85 10.56
CA PRO A 36 7.73 -14.03 11.76
C PRO A 36 8.52 -13.76 13.04
N LYS A 37 7.84 -13.26 14.08
CA LYS A 37 8.44 -13.01 15.40
C LYS A 37 9.08 -14.26 16.01
N GLU A 38 8.38 -15.39 15.96
CA GLU A 38 8.90 -16.70 16.40
C GLU A 38 8.58 -17.75 15.33
N LEU A 39 9.60 -18.49 14.88
CA LEU A 39 9.47 -19.60 13.95
C LEU A 39 10.38 -20.76 14.41
N LEU A 40 9.79 -21.93 14.61
CA LEU A 40 10.50 -23.17 14.94
C LEU A 40 10.38 -24.15 13.76
N MET A 41 11.51 -24.39 13.09
CA MET A 41 11.61 -25.36 12.00
C MET A 41 11.59 -26.79 12.55
N LYS A 42 10.87 -27.69 11.88
CA LYS A 42 10.80 -29.10 12.25
C LYS A 42 11.01 -30.00 11.02
N ASP A 43 11.20 -31.28 11.29
CA ASP A 43 11.21 -32.30 10.24
C ASP A 43 9.78 -32.75 9.95
N GLY A 44 9.55 -33.15 8.70
CA GLY A 44 8.25 -33.58 8.23
C GLY A 44 7.57 -32.57 7.32
N ARG A 45 6.59 -33.04 6.55
CA ARG A 45 5.76 -32.22 5.67
C ARG A 45 4.31 -32.68 5.69
N PHE A 46 3.39 -31.73 5.65
CA PHE A 46 1.99 -31.97 5.35
C PHE A 46 1.80 -32.11 3.83
N LEU A 47 1.05 -33.12 3.39
CA LEU A 47 0.64 -33.26 1.98
C LEU A 47 -0.79 -32.74 1.83
N VAL A 48 -1.00 -31.80 0.92
CA VAL A 48 -2.34 -31.39 0.48
C VAL A 48 -2.76 -32.31 -0.67
N ASP A 49 -3.77 -33.15 -0.42
CA ASP A 49 -4.39 -34.03 -1.40
C ASP A 49 -5.93 -33.95 -1.39
N PHE A 50 -6.59 -34.83 -2.13
CA PHE A 50 -8.06 -34.90 -2.26
C PHE A 50 -8.81 -35.22 -0.96
N ASN A 51 -8.13 -35.67 0.10
CA ASN A 51 -8.74 -35.86 1.44
C ASN A 51 -8.64 -34.60 2.30
N THR A 52 -7.88 -33.59 1.85
CA THR A 52 -7.69 -32.35 2.60
C THR A 52 -9.00 -31.60 2.76
N LYS A 53 -9.31 -31.19 3.98
CA LYS A 53 -10.48 -30.38 4.29
C LYS A 53 -10.08 -29.12 5.02
N VAL A 54 -10.66 -27.98 4.66
CA VAL A 54 -10.54 -26.74 5.43
C VAL A 54 -11.79 -26.59 6.29
N THR A 55 -11.59 -26.47 7.60
CA THR A 55 -12.69 -26.35 8.57
C THR A 55 -12.46 -25.19 9.52
N GLY A 56 -13.52 -24.65 10.10
CA GLY A 56 -13.42 -23.60 11.10
C GLY A 56 -14.79 -23.09 11.55
N ASP A 57 -14.78 -22.10 12.44
CA ASP A 57 -16.00 -21.44 12.88
C ASP A 57 -16.67 -20.68 11.72
N ALA A 58 -18.00 -20.53 11.77
CA ALA A 58 -18.74 -19.73 10.80
C ALA A 58 -18.26 -18.27 10.72
N SER A 59 -17.73 -17.71 11.82
CA SER A 59 -17.13 -16.37 11.82
C SER A 59 -15.88 -16.24 10.95
N LEU A 60 -15.28 -17.35 10.52
CA LEU A 60 -14.08 -17.43 9.69
C LEU A 60 -14.39 -17.87 8.25
N GLN A 61 -15.65 -17.80 7.83
CA GLN A 61 -16.07 -18.24 6.50
C GLN A 61 -15.25 -17.58 5.38
N LYS A 62 -15.00 -16.26 5.47
CA LYS A 62 -14.23 -15.53 4.45
C LYS A 62 -12.78 -16.01 4.36
N GLU A 63 -12.11 -16.14 5.50
CA GLU A 63 -10.74 -16.62 5.58
C GLU A 63 -10.63 -18.08 5.14
N GLY A 64 -11.61 -18.89 5.51
CA GLY A 64 -11.74 -20.29 5.12
C GLY A 64 -11.89 -20.49 3.62
N GLU A 65 -12.84 -19.77 3.01
CA GLU A 65 -13.06 -19.79 1.55
C GLU A 65 -11.83 -19.29 0.79
N TYR A 66 -11.17 -18.23 1.28
CA TYR A 66 -9.93 -17.72 0.69
C TYR A 66 -8.82 -18.77 0.70
N LEU A 67 -8.62 -19.46 1.82
CA LEU A 67 -7.63 -20.53 1.94
C LEU A 67 -7.99 -21.73 1.04
N ALA A 68 -9.26 -22.14 1.06
CA ALA A 68 -9.74 -23.25 0.25
C ALA A 68 -9.51 -22.99 -1.25
N GLN A 69 -9.89 -21.80 -1.75
CA GLN A 69 -9.66 -21.41 -3.14
C GLN A 69 -8.17 -21.44 -3.52
N MET A 70 -7.31 -20.92 -2.63
CA MET A 70 -5.86 -20.93 -2.84
C MET A 70 -5.29 -22.36 -2.92
N LEU A 71 -5.72 -23.26 -2.03
CA LEU A 71 -5.29 -24.65 -2.03
C LEU A 71 -5.82 -25.44 -3.23
N SER A 72 -7.05 -25.16 -3.66
CA SER A 72 -7.64 -25.77 -4.86
C SER A 72 -6.86 -25.40 -6.11
N LEU A 73 -6.51 -24.11 -6.28
CA LEU A 73 -5.66 -23.66 -7.37
C LEU A 73 -4.27 -24.34 -7.33
N ALA A 74 -3.65 -24.37 -6.15
CA ALA A 74 -2.29 -24.86 -5.96
C ALA A 74 -2.15 -26.39 -6.10
N SER A 75 -3.20 -27.15 -5.78
CA SER A 75 -3.16 -28.61 -5.78
C SER A 75 -3.91 -29.26 -6.96
N GLY A 76 -4.83 -28.53 -7.60
CA GLY A 76 -5.75 -29.08 -8.58
C GLY A 76 -6.87 -29.95 -7.99
N ASN A 77 -6.96 -30.07 -6.66
CA ASN A 77 -8.03 -30.78 -5.97
C ASN A 77 -9.18 -29.81 -5.64
N ASP A 78 -10.39 -30.33 -5.56
CA ASP A 78 -11.56 -29.55 -5.12
C ASP A 78 -11.60 -29.51 -3.59
N ILE A 79 -11.02 -28.44 -3.02
CA ILE A 79 -10.97 -28.21 -1.59
C ILE A 79 -11.97 -27.10 -1.25
N GLU A 80 -12.88 -27.41 -0.35
CA GLU A 80 -13.91 -26.50 0.13
C GLU A 80 -13.72 -26.18 1.62
N PHE A 81 -14.26 -25.02 2.02
CA PHE A 81 -14.41 -24.67 3.43
C PHE A 81 -15.71 -25.23 3.99
N THR A 82 -15.64 -25.89 5.15
CA THR A 82 -16.83 -26.32 5.89
C THR A 82 -16.85 -25.73 7.29
N SER A 83 -17.96 -25.06 7.63
CA SER A 83 -18.21 -24.59 9.00
C SER A 83 -18.64 -25.74 9.91
N ASN A 84 -17.69 -26.52 10.42
CA ASN A 84 -17.95 -27.61 11.37
C ASN A 84 -16.93 -27.59 12.51
N ASN A 85 -17.43 -27.59 13.76
CA ASN A 85 -16.61 -27.55 14.98
C ASN A 85 -16.09 -28.91 15.45
N SER A 86 -15.93 -29.88 14.55
CA SER A 86 -15.56 -31.27 14.90
C SER A 86 -14.10 -31.46 15.35
N GLY A 87 -13.32 -30.38 15.49
CA GLY A 87 -11.91 -30.45 15.90
C GLY A 87 -10.99 -31.03 14.81
N PRO A 88 -9.68 -31.12 15.06
CA PRO A 88 -8.72 -31.65 14.09
C PRO A 88 -8.99 -33.14 13.83
N SER A 89 -9.14 -33.51 12.56
CA SER A 89 -9.03 -34.90 12.08
C SER A 89 -7.76 -35.05 11.25
N ASP A 90 -7.23 -36.25 11.11
CA ASP A 90 -6.09 -36.51 10.20
C ASP A 90 -6.41 -35.98 8.79
N GLY A 91 -5.44 -35.30 8.18
CA GLY A 91 -5.58 -34.67 6.86
C GLY A 91 -6.37 -33.35 6.85
N SER A 92 -6.68 -32.75 8.01
CA SER A 92 -7.45 -31.50 8.07
C SER A 92 -6.60 -30.24 8.28
N ILE A 93 -7.11 -29.13 7.74
CA ILE A 93 -6.66 -27.77 8.03
C ILE A 93 -7.76 -27.08 8.85
N VAL A 94 -7.42 -26.62 10.04
CA VAL A 94 -8.37 -26.06 11.01
C VAL A 94 -8.08 -24.59 11.26
N LEU A 95 -9.07 -23.74 11.01
CA LEU A 95 -9.06 -22.32 11.33
C LEU A 95 -9.85 -22.08 12.62
N LYS A 96 -9.29 -21.34 13.58
CA LYS A 96 -10.00 -21.05 14.84
C LYS A 96 -9.67 -19.69 15.43
N ILE A 97 -10.59 -19.21 16.26
CA ILE A 97 -10.34 -18.08 17.15
C ILE A 97 -9.67 -18.57 18.43
N ASP A 98 -8.62 -17.88 18.86
CA ASP A 98 -7.89 -18.15 20.10
C ASP A 98 -7.77 -16.86 20.93
N GLU A 99 -8.62 -16.77 21.95
CA GLU A 99 -8.69 -15.62 22.86
C GLU A 99 -7.41 -15.43 23.68
N ALA A 100 -6.55 -16.46 23.82
CA ALA A 100 -5.27 -16.36 24.52
C ALA A 100 -4.19 -15.61 23.72
N ILE A 101 -4.47 -15.24 22.47
CA ILE A 101 -3.61 -14.36 21.68
C ILE A 101 -3.93 -12.90 22.05
N ASN A 102 -2.92 -12.15 22.49
CA ASN A 102 -3.12 -10.80 23.02
C ASN A 102 -3.36 -9.75 21.93
N ASN A 103 -2.66 -9.85 20.79
CA ASN A 103 -2.74 -8.88 19.70
C ASN A 103 -3.90 -9.23 18.77
N GLY A 104 -4.77 -8.27 18.44
CA GLY A 104 -5.93 -8.48 17.56
C GLY A 104 -5.60 -8.95 16.14
N GLU A 105 -4.39 -8.67 15.66
CA GLU A 105 -3.85 -9.14 14.37
C GLU A 105 -2.83 -10.29 14.54
N GLY A 106 -2.65 -10.80 15.77
CA GLY A 106 -1.73 -11.90 16.07
C GLY A 106 -2.30 -13.28 15.71
N TYR A 107 -1.40 -14.21 15.43
CA TYR A 107 -1.75 -15.59 15.08
C TYR A 107 -0.72 -16.63 15.56
N ARG A 108 -1.16 -17.89 15.57
CA ARG A 108 -0.33 -19.09 15.69
C ARG A 108 -0.60 -19.99 14.48
N LEU A 109 0.46 -20.49 13.85
CA LEU A 109 0.39 -21.47 12.77
C LEU A 109 1.20 -22.70 13.19
N SER A 110 0.54 -23.85 13.25
CA SER A 110 1.16 -25.15 13.46
C SER A 110 0.92 -25.99 12.21
N VAL A 111 1.99 -26.41 11.56
CA VAL A 111 1.95 -27.40 10.46
C VAL A 111 2.64 -28.64 11.00
N ASN A 112 2.03 -29.79 10.87
CA ASN A 112 2.69 -31.08 11.12
C ASN A 112 2.29 -32.09 10.05
N TYR A 113 2.84 -33.30 10.12
CA TYR A 113 2.55 -34.36 9.16
C TYR A 113 1.05 -34.72 9.06
N ASP A 114 0.30 -34.63 10.16
CA ASP A 114 -1.10 -35.05 10.25
C ASP A 114 -2.10 -33.92 9.91
N GLY A 115 -1.70 -32.66 10.00
CA GLY A 115 -2.61 -31.53 9.77
C GLY A 115 -2.01 -30.14 9.97
N ILE A 116 -2.85 -29.12 9.75
CA ILE A 116 -2.50 -27.71 9.93
C ILE A 116 -3.52 -27.04 10.84
N VAL A 117 -3.06 -26.20 11.76
CA VAL A 117 -3.91 -25.35 12.60
C VAL A 117 -3.48 -23.90 12.47
N ILE A 118 -4.42 -23.03 12.09
CA ILE A 118 -4.25 -21.57 12.08
C ILE A 118 -5.19 -20.97 13.12
N ALA A 119 -4.61 -20.40 14.17
CA ALA A 119 -5.36 -19.76 15.24
C ALA A 119 -5.07 -18.26 15.25
N GLY A 120 -6.10 -17.41 15.26
CA GLY A 120 -5.95 -15.96 15.36
C GLY A 120 -6.81 -15.38 16.48
N LYS A 121 -6.44 -14.21 17.01
CA LYS A 121 -7.32 -13.49 17.96
C LYS A 121 -8.61 -13.03 17.28
N THR A 122 -8.51 -12.65 16.01
CA THR A 122 -9.62 -12.26 15.14
C THR A 122 -9.44 -12.89 13.76
N GLY A 123 -10.42 -12.76 12.87
CA GLY A 123 -10.29 -13.15 11.46
C GLY A 123 -9.06 -12.54 10.77
N LYS A 124 -8.66 -11.29 11.13
CA LYS A 124 -7.44 -10.67 10.60
C LYS A 124 -6.17 -11.44 10.97
N GLY A 125 -6.09 -11.94 12.20
CA GLY A 125 -4.98 -12.78 12.64
C GLY A 125 -4.93 -14.09 11.84
N VAL A 126 -6.08 -14.75 11.67
CA VAL A 126 -6.19 -15.96 10.85
C VAL A 126 -5.76 -15.68 9.40
N PHE A 127 -6.21 -14.57 8.82
CA PHE A 127 -5.82 -14.13 7.49
C PHE A 127 -4.29 -13.96 7.35
N TYR A 128 -3.61 -13.34 8.31
CA TYR A 128 -2.15 -13.22 8.28
C TYR A 128 -1.43 -14.56 8.47
N GLY A 129 -2.02 -15.48 9.24
CA GLY A 129 -1.57 -16.86 9.31
C GLY A 129 -1.66 -17.58 7.96
N ILE A 130 -2.74 -17.35 7.20
CA ILE A 130 -2.90 -17.84 5.83
C ILE A 130 -1.83 -17.24 4.89
N GLN A 131 -1.49 -15.96 5.01
CA GLN A 131 -0.42 -15.36 4.21
C GLN A 131 0.96 -15.99 4.49
N SER A 132 1.23 -16.36 5.75
CA SER A 132 2.44 -17.12 6.09
C SER A 132 2.40 -18.55 5.53
N LEU A 133 1.26 -19.23 5.63
CA LEU A 133 1.07 -20.55 5.02
C LEU A 133 1.29 -20.50 3.51
N ARG A 134 0.75 -19.48 2.83
CA ARG A 134 0.95 -19.24 1.40
C ARG A 134 2.42 -19.21 1.02
N GLN A 135 3.25 -18.49 1.79
CA GLN A 135 4.68 -18.37 1.50
C GLN A 135 5.48 -19.66 1.81
N LEU A 136 4.99 -20.50 2.72
CA LEU A 136 5.54 -21.84 3.00
C LEU A 136 5.27 -22.83 1.88
N MET A 137 4.15 -22.69 1.14
CA MET A 137 3.89 -23.49 -0.05
C MET A 137 5.01 -23.31 -1.10
N PRO A 138 5.23 -24.27 -2.02
CA PRO A 138 6.19 -24.10 -3.11
C PRO A 138 5.86 -22.87 -3.97
N PRO A 139 6.83 -22.07 -4.44
CA PRO A 139 6.55 -20.88 -5.26
C PRO A 139 5.69 -21.15 -6.50
N GLY A 140 5.87 -22.29 -7.16
CA GLY A 140 5.07 -22.70 -8.32
C GLY A 140 3.58 -22.92 -8.05
N SER A 141 3.14 -22.94 -6.78
CA SER A 141 1.71 -23.01 -6.41
C SER A 141 0.89 -21.81 -6.89
N GLU A 142 1.52 -20.69 -7.22
CA GLU A 142 0.81 -19.48 -7.67
C GLU A 142 0.36 -19.56 -9.13
N SER A 143 1.06 -20.32 -9.98
CA SER A 143 0.79 -20.40 -11.42
C SER A 143 -0.11 -21.57 -11.82
N GLY A 144 -0.57 -22.37 -10.86
CA GLY A 144 -1.47 -23.50 -11.07
C GLY A 144 -1.14 -24.70 -10.18
N SER A 145 -1.66 -25.87 -10.56
CA SER A 145 -1.47 -27.09 -9.80
C SER A 145 -0.01 -27.56 -9.84
N VAL A 146 0.58 -27.81 -8.68
CA VAL A 146 1.86 -28.52 -8.57
C VAL A 146 1.62 -30.02 -8.37
N GLU A 147 2.51 -30.87 -8.90
CA GLU A 147 2.34 -32.34 -8.84
C GLU A 147 2.13 -32.85 -7.40
N LYS A 148 2.87 -32.27 -6.44
CA LYS A 148 2.77 -32.60 -5.01
C LYS A 148 2.86 -31.34 -4.18
N LEU A 149 1.72 -30.85 -3.69
CA LEU A 149 1.68 -29.72 -2.78
C LEU A 149 2.03 -30.17 -1.36
N THR A 150 3.28 -29.92 -0.96
CA THR A 150 3.76 -30.22 0.40
C THR A 150 4.17 -28.96 1.15
N ILE A 151 3.90 -28.93 2.45
CA ILE A 151 4.15 -27.78 3.33
C ILE A 151 5.02 -28.24 4.50
N PRO A 152 6.15 -27.57 4.79
CA PRO A 152 7.07 -28.01 5.84
C PRO A 152 6.48 -27.85 7.25
N ASP A 153 6.77 -28.83 8.12
CA ASP A 153 6.39 -28.81 9.54
C ASP A 153 7.01 -27.59 10.25
N VAL A 154 6.18 -26.81 10.93
CA VAL A 154 6.59 -25.55 11.56
C VAL A 154 5.67 -25.18 12.71
N GLU A 155 6.23 -24.50 13.72
CA GLU A 155 5.45 -23.72 14.68
C GLU A 155 5.79 -22.24 14.52
N ILE A 156 4.77 -21.41 14.34
CA ILE A 156 4.90 -19.96 14.23
C ILE A 156 4.00 -19.31 15.28
N LYS A 157 4.55 -18.31 16.00
CA LYS A 157 3.78 -17.36 16.79
C LYS A 157 4.15 -15.97 16.32
N ASP A 158 3.17 -15.21 15.87
CA ASP A 158 3.45 -13.96 15.19
C ASP A 158 2.41 -12.88 15.45
N SER A 159 2.85 -11.64 15.34
CA SER A 159 2.02 -10.44 15.51
C SER A 159 2.76 -9.22 14.97
N PRO A 160 2.06 -8.24 14.38
CA PRO A 160 2.71 -7.06 13.84
C PRO A 160 3.33 -6.18 14.93
N ARG A 161 4.44 -5.53 14.60
CA ARG A 161 5.08 -4.47 15.40
C ARG A 161 4.26 -3.18 15.45
N TYR A 162 3.72 -2.73 14.32
CA TYR A 162 2.95 -1.49 14.21
C TYR A 162 1.52 -1.75 13.76
N VAL A 163 0.57 -0.91 14.19
CA VAL A 163 -0.86 -1.03 13.87
C VAL A 163 -1.21 -0.47 12.48
N TYR A 164 -0.42 0.46 11.96
CA TYR A 164 -0.52 1.01 10.62
C TYR A 164 0.60 0.49 9.74
N ARG A 165 0.25 -0.23 8.67
CA ARG A 165 1.21 -0.77 7.70
C ARG A 165 0.71 -0.50 6.30
N GLY A 166 1.22 0.55 5.66
CA GLY A 166 0.59 1.12 4.47
C GLY A 166 1.42 1.10 3.20
N MET A 167 0.70 1.14 2.07
CA MET A 167 1.24 1.51 0.77
C MET A 167 0.30 2.52 0.12
N MET A 168 0.87 3.56 -0.49
CA MET A 168 0.15 4.52 -1.32
C MET A 168 0.33 4.23 -2.80
N LEU A 169 -0.75 4.39 -3.57
CA LEU A 169 -0.69 4.49 -5.02
C LEU A 169 -1.27 5.83 -5.48
N ASP A 170 -0.44 6.62 -6.15
CA ASP A 170 -0.85 7.79 -6.92
C ASP A 170 -1.51 7.36 -8.23
N VAL A 171 -2.81 7.61 -8.31
CA VAL A 171 -3.60 7.44 -9.53
C VAL A 171 -3.96 8.79 -10.19
N GLY A 172 -3.59 9.89 -9.55
CA GLY A 172 -3.80 11.26 -10.01
C GLY A 172 -2.89 11.63 -11.17
N ARG A 173 -1.59 11.30 -11.11
CA ARG A 173 -0.63 11.58 -12.19
C ARG A 173 -0.84 10.65 -13.38
N HIS A 174 -0.98 9.35 -13.14
CA HIS A 174 -1.38 8.35 -14.14
C HIS A 174 -2.51 7.46 -13.62
N PHE A 175 -3.54 7.24 -14.45
CA PHE A 175 -4.67 6.38 -14.10
C PHE A 175 -4.30 4.89 -14.28
N PHE A 176 -4.78 4.04 -13.37
CA PHE A 176 -4.60 2.59 -13.44
C PHE A 176 -5.94 1.84 -13.43
N PRO A 177 -6.12 0.79 -14.26
CA PRO A 177 -7.36 0.02 -14.30
C PRO A 177 -7.72 -0.66 -12.97
N VAL A 178 -9.02 -0.89 -12.74
CA VAL A 178 -9.58 -1.55 -11.54
C VAL A 178 -8.88 -2.88 -11.23
N ASP A 179 -8.68 -3.72 -12.25
CA ASP A 179 -8.05 -5.04 -12.06
C ASP A 179 -6.59 -4.91 -11.59
N PHE A 180 -5.88 -3.87 -12.02
CA PHE A 180 -4.54 -3.60 -11.51
C PHE A 180 -4.57 -3.10 -10.07
N VAL A 181 -5.51 -2.23 -9.70
CA VAL A 181 -5.66 -1.78 -8.30
C VAL A 181 -5.94 -2.97 -7.38
N LYS A 182 -6.77 -3.93 -7.80
CA LYS A 182 -6.98 -5.20 -7.08
C LYS A 182 -5.68 -6.03 -6.98
N LYS A 183 -4.92 -6.17 -8.08
CA LYS A 183 -3.60 -6.84 -8.05
C LYS A 183 -2.65 -6.16 -7.07
N TYR A 184 -2.64 -4.83 -7.00
CA TYR A 184 -1.83 -4.07 -6.05
C TYR A 184 -2.25 -4.35 -4.60
N ILE A 185 -3.55 -4.45 -4.32
CA ILE A 185 -4.09 -4.86 -3.02
C ILE A 185 -3.68 -6.29 -2.65
N ASP A 186 -3.63 -7.22 -3.61
CA ASP A 186 -3.10 -8.57 -3.37
C ASP A 186 -1.62 -8.56 -2.95
N LEU A 187 -0.80 -7.68 -3.54
CA LEU A 187 0.58 -7.48 -3.14
C LEU A 187 0.68 -6.92 -1.71
N ILE A 188 -0.13 -5.92 -1.35
CA ILE A 188 -0.21 -5.38 0.02
C ILE A 188 -0.57 -6.51 1.01
N ALA A 189 -1.56 -7.35 0.67
CA ALA A 189 -2.01 -8.45 1.51
C ALA A 189 -0.94 -9.52 1.72
N MET A 190 -0.23 -9.92 0.65
CA MET A 190 0.87 -10.88 0.71
C MET A 190 1.98 -10.45 1.67
N HIS A 191 2.22 -9.13 1.74
CA HIS A 191 3.20 -8.52 2.62
C HIS A 191 2.65 -8.20 4.02
N LYS A 192 1.45 -8.68 4.38
CA LYS A 192 0.77 -8.45 5.66
C LYS A 192 0.58 -6.97 6.03
N MET A 193 0.54 -6.12 5.02
CA MET A 193 0.18 -4.71 5.18
C MET A 193 -1.34 -4.58 5.26
N ASN A 194 -1.83 -3.52 5.90
CA ASN A 194 -3.26 -3.39 6.27
C ASN A 194 -3.89 -2.05 5.88
N ARG A 195 -3.15 -1.19 5.18
CA ARG A 195 -3.63 0.08 4.64
C ARG A 195 -3.29 0.22 3.18
N PHE A 196 -4.28 0.58 2.39
CA PHE A 196 -4.10 1.07 1.04
C PHE A 196 -4.48 2.55 1.03
N HIS A 197 -3.48 3.42 0.92
CA HIS A 197 -3.67 4.85 0.78
C HIS A 197 -3.87 5.17 -0.71
N TRP A 198 -5.03 5.69 -1.07
CA TRP A 198 -5.40 5.87 -2.46
C TRP A 198 -5.45 7.36 -2.81
N HIS A 199 -4.38 7.83 -3.45
CA HIS A 199 -4.24 9.23 -3.85
C HIS A 199 -5.03 9.50 -5.14
N LEU A 200 -6.27 9.95 -4.98
CA LEU A 200 -7.32 9.96 -6.02
C LEU A 200 -7.41 11.29 -6.79
N THR A 201 -6.77 12.36 -6.32
CA THR A 201 -6.95 13.70 -6.89
C THR A 201 -5.64 14.45 -6.93
N GLU A 202 -5.33 15.04 -8.08
CA GLU A 202 -4.18 15.91 -8.28
C GLU A 202 -4.47 16.91 -9.42
N ASP A 203 -3.61 17.90 -9.59
CA ASP A 203 -3.46 18.87 -10.64
C ASP A 203 -3.58 18.26 -12.05
N GLN A 204 -3.01 17.07 -12.27
CA GLN A 204 -3.01 16.36 -13.56
C GLN A 204 -4.17 15.36 -13.71
N GLY A 205 -5.02 15.23 -12.69
CA GLY A 205 -6.37 14.72 -12.87
C GLY A 205 -7.12 14.27 -11.62
N TRP A 206 -8.44 14.23 -11.78
CA TRP A 206 -9.41 13.83 -10.76
C TRP A 206 -9.97 12.44 -11.06
N ARG A 207 -9.87 11.49 -10.13
CA ARG A 207 -10.10 10.06 -10.43
C ARG A 207 -11.34 9.44 -9.81
N ILE A 208 -12.16 10.19 -9.07
CA ILE A 208 -13.35 9.62 -8.41
C ILE A 208 -14.64 10.32 -8.85
N GLU A 209 -15.67 9.56 -9.17
CA GLU A 209 -16.98 10.12 -9.52
C GLU A 209 -17.66 10.81 -8.32
N ILE A 210 -18.05 12.07 -8.51
CA ILE A 210 -18.89 12.84 -7.59
C ILE A 210 -20.16 13.23 -8.36
N LYS A 211 -21.31 12.67 -7.99
CA LYS A 211 -22.55 12.80 -8.76
C LYS A 211 -23.08 14.23 -8.77
N LYS A 212 -22.89 14.97 -7.67
CA LYS A 212 -23.27 16.38 -7.58
C LYS A 212 -22.40 17.27 -8.48
N TYR A 213 -21.16 16.85 -8.76
CA TYR A 213 -20.17 17.60 -9.53
C TYR A 213 -19.61 16.80 -10.71
N PRO A 214 -20.43 16.48 -11.72
CA PRO A 214 -20.05 15.56 -12.80
C PRO A 214 -18.86 16.08 -13.64
N LYS A 215 -18.63 17.39 -13.69
CA LYS A 215 -17.49 17.94 -14.45
C LYS A 215 -16.13 17.54 -13.87
N LEU A 216 -16.08 17.09 -12.61
CA LEU A 216 -14.84 16.56 -12.03
C LEU A 216 -14.33 15.36 -12.83
N THR A 217 -15.22 14.54 -13.41
CA THR A 217 -14.83 13.41 -14.26
C THR A 217 -15.05 13.65 -15.75
N GLU A 218 -15.99 14.51 -16.16
CA GLU A 218 -16.13 14.90 -17.58
C GLU A 218 -14.94 15.73 -18.08
N VAL A 219 -14.41 16.62 -17.22
CA VAL A 219 -13.28 17.51 -17.50
C VAL A 219 -12.06 17.11 -16.69
N GLY A 220 -12.16 17.12 -15.36
CA GLY A 220 -11.03 16.97 -14.45
C GLY A 220 -10.29 15.62 -14.55
N ALA A 221 -10.94 14.56 -15.04
CA ALA A 221 -10.30 13.27 -15.24
C ALA A 221 -9.41 13.19 -16.50
N TRP A 222 -9.36 14.24 -17.34
CA TRP A 222 -8.70 14.19 -18.64
C TRP A 222 -7.80 15.40 -18.86
N ARG A 223 -6.56 15.15 -19.32
CA ARG A 223 -5.64 16.18 -19.81
C ARG A 223 -5.34 15.94 -21.30
N ASN A 224 -4.99 16.98 -22.05
CA ASN A 224 -4.81 16.88 -23.51
C ASN A 224 -3.37 16.60 -23.94
N GLY A 225 -2.45 16.51 -22.98
CA GLY A 225 -1.07 16.16 -23.21
C GLY A 225 -0.35 15.87 -21.91
N THR A 226 0.83 15.26 -22.03
CA THR A 226 1.72 14.96 -20.92
C THR A 226 3.15 15.36 -21.31
N ILE A 227 3.87 15.98 -20.38
CA ILE A 227 5.31 16.20 -20.47
C ILE A 227 6.05 14.88 -20.76
N VAL A 228 7.04 14.93 -21.66
CA VAL A 228 7.95 13.83 -21.97
C VAL A 228 9.36 14.17 -21.48
N GLY A 229 10.02 13.20 -20.85
CA GLY A 229 11.35 13.38 -20.25
C GLY A 229 11.30 13.96 -18.84
N LEU A 230 12.47 14.09 -18.21
CA LEU A 230 12.60 14.74 -16.90
C LEU A 230 12.25 16.22 -17.00
N LEU A 231 11.72 16.81 -15.91
CA LEU A 231 11.59 18.26 -15.81
C LEU A 231 12.95 18.95 -16.12
N PRO A 232 13.00 20.03 -16.93
CA PRO A 232 11.88 20.86 -17.40
C PRO A 232 11.04 20.29 -18.57
N GLY A 233 11.38 19.12 -19.09
CA GLY A 233 10.65 18.46 -20.18
C GLY A 233 11.28 18.71 -21.54
N GLU A 234 11.20 17.71 -22.42
CA GLU A 234 11.70 17.78 -23.80
C GLU A 234 10.62 18.30 -24.75
N ARG A 235 9.38 17.86 -24.53
CA ARG A 235 8.18 18.18 -25.33
C ARG A 235 6.92 17.74 -24.60
N ASN A 236 5.76 18.20 -25.08
CA ASN A 236 4.46 17.62 -24.77
C ASN A 236 4.12 16.52 -25.80
N ASP A 237 3.53 15.41 -25.37
CA ASP A 237 3.16 14.32 -26.26
C ASP A 237 1.90 14.56 -27.11
N ASN A 238 1.13 15.60 -26.78
CA ASN A 238 -0.16 15.98 -27.37
C ASN A 238 -1.19 14.85 -27.39
N LYS A 239 -1.09 13.91 -26.42
CA LYS A 239 -2.02 12.79 -26.29
C LYS A 239 -2.97 13.04 -25.15
N ARG A 240 -4.26 12.99 -25.47
CA ARG A 240 -5.30 12.99 -24.44
C ARG A 240 -5.18 11.73 -23.59
N SER A 241 -5.04 11.91 -22.28
CA SER A 241 -4.89 10.83 -21.29
C SER A 241 -5.76 11.10 -20.08
N GLY A 242 -6.21 10.03 -19.42
CA GLY A 242 -7.14 10.14 -18.32
C GLY A 242 -7.85 8.83 -17.99
N GLY A 243 -8.90 8.97 -17.18
CA GLY A 243 -9.66 7.88 -16.60
C GLY A 243 -10.11 8.24 -15.17
N PHE A 244 -11.16 7.60 -14.71
CA PHE A 244 -11.70 7.74 -13.36
C PHE A 244 -12.41 6.45 -12.94
N TYR A 245 -12.64 6.31 -11.64
CA TYR A 245 -13.41 5.24 -11.02
C TYR A 245 -14.83 5.75 -10.72
N THR A 246 -15.82 5.01 -11.19
CA THR A 246 -17.22 5.19 -10.78
C THR A 246 -17.37 4.85 -9.30
N GLN A 247 -18.44 5.34 -8.67
CA GLN A 247 -18.70 4.99 -7.26
C GLN A 247 -18.91 3.49 -7.05
N GLU A 248 -19.40 2.76 -8.06
CA GLU A 248 -19.57 1.31 -7.98
C GLU A 248 -18.23 0.56 -8.06
N GLU A 249 -17.32 0.97 -8.94
CA GLU A 249 -15.96 0.42 -8.98
C GLU A 249 -15.20 0.71 -7.68
N VAL A 250 -15.38 1.90 -7.10
CA VAL A 250 -14.82 2.24 -5.78
C VAL A 250 -15.34 1.29 -4.71
N LYS A 251 -16.66 1.07 -4.63
CA LYS A 251 -17.26 0.12 -3.66
C LYS A 251 -16.74 -1.29 -3.86
N GLU A 252 -16.57 -1.72 -5.11
CA GLU A 252 -16.00 -3.02 -5.46
C GLU A 252 -14.56 -3.16 -4.95
N ILE A 253 -13.70 -2.18 -5.20
CA ILE A 253 -12.30 -2.16 -4.74
C ILE A 253 -12.23 -2.14 -3.21
N VAL A 254 -13.05 -1.32 -2.57
CA VAL A 254 -13.13 -1.23 -1.10
C VAL A 254 -13.56 -2.56 -0.49
N LYS A 255 -14.56 -3.23 -1.07
CA LYS A 255 -14.97 -4.57 -0.65
C LYS A 255 -13.86 -5.59 -0.86
N TYR A 256 -13.20 -5.57 -2.04
CA TYR A 256 -12.11 -6.48 -2.37
C TYR A 256 -10.94 -6.37 -1.38
N ALA A 257 -10.59 -5.15 -0.98
CA ALA A 257 -9.60 -4.87 0.05
C ALA A 257 -10.05 -5.35 1.44
N ALA A 258 -11.30 -5.10 1.81
CA ALA A 258 -11.84 -5.52 3.11
C ALA A 258 -11.84 -7.04 3.27
N ASP A 259 -12.14 -7.79 2.20
CA ASP A 259 -12.06 -9.26 2.18
C ASP A 259 -10.60 -9.78 2.30
N ARG A 260 -9.61 -8.88 2.21
CA ARG A 260 -8.17 -9.14 2.45
C ARG A 260 -7.64 -8.45 3.70
N SER A 261 -8.52 -8.08 4.63
CA SER A 261 -8.17 -7.38 5.87
C SER A 261 -7.44 -6.03 5.65
N ILE A 262 -7.63 -5.39 4.48
CA ILE A 262 -7.03 -4.09 4.13
C ILE A 262 -8.10 -3.00 4.22
N THR A 263 -7.74 -1.89 4.87
CA THR A 263 -8.57 -0.68 4.89
C THR A 263 -8.08 0.28 3.80
N VAL A 264 -8.98 0.73 2.93
CA VAL A 264 -8.70 1.76 1.93
C VAL A 264 -8.95 3.15 2.53
N ILE A 265 -7.93 4.01 2.50
CA ILE A 265 -8.02 5.41 2.92
C ILE A 265 -8.00 6.27 1.65
N PRO A 266 -9.09 6.96 1.31
CA PRO A 266 -9.09 7.88 0.18
C PRO A 266 -8.33 9.16 0.54
N GLU A 267 -7.64 9.72 -0.44
CA GLU A 267 -7.13 11.09 -0.38
C GLU A 267 -7.87 11.98 -1.37
N ILE A 268 -8.41 13.09 -0.86
CA ILE A 268 -8.88 14.22 -1.65
C ILE A 268 -7.98 15.39 -1.24
N GLU A 269 -7.01 15.74 -2.09
CA GLU A 269 -6.00 16.75 -1.78
C GLU A 269 -6.65 18.14 -1.67
N MET A 270 -6.30 18.86 -0.60
CA MET A 270 -6.65 20.26 -0.40
C MET A 270 -5.72 20.95 0.61
N PRO A 271 -5.49 22.28 0.53
CA PRO A 271 -6.00 23.19 -0.49
C PRO A 271 -5.15 23.28 -1.75
N GLY A 272 -3.98 22.64 -1.77
CA GLY A 272 -3.05 22.56 -2.90
C GLY A 272 -3.62 21.71 -4.05
N HIS A 273 -2.76 21.27 -4.97
CA HIS A 273 -3.02 20.16 -5.91
C HIS A 273 -4.42 20.09 -6.54
N ALA A 274 -5.00 21.27 -6.81
CA ALA A 274 -6.42 21.46 -7.09
C ALA A 274 -6.72 21.73 -8.57
N SER A 275 -5.71 21.77 -9.44
CA SER A 275 -5.89 22.28 -10.80
C SER A 275 -6.93 21.48 -11.60
N ALA A 276 -7.06 20.17 -11.39
CA ALA A 276 -8.09 19.37 -12.05
C ALA A 276 -9.52 19.76 -11.63
N ALA A 277 -9.74 20.01 -10.33
CA ALA A 277 -11.02 20.49 -9.82
C ALA A 277 -11.31 21.92 -10.29
N ILE A 278 -10.30 22.79 -10.32
CA ILE A 278 -10.40 24.17 -10.81
C ILE A 278 -10.70 24.19 -12.33
N ALA A 279 -10.11 23.28 -13.11
CA ALA A 279 -10.42 23.16 -14.54
C ALA A 279 -11.89 22.77 -14.77
N ALA A 280 -12.43 21.87 -13.95
CA ALA A 280 -13.83 21.47 -13.98
C ALA A 280 -14.78 22.60 -13.52
N TYR A 281 -14.38 23.32 -12.46
CA TYR A 281 -15.17 24.35 -11.80
C TYR A 281 -14.31 25.58 -11.49
N PRO A 282 -14.13 26.52 -12.44
CA PRO A 282 -13.20 27.64 -12.29
C PRO A 282 -13.45 28.55 -11.09
N PHE A 283 -14.69 28.62 -10.58
CA PHE A 283 -15.04 29.44 -9.39
C PHE A 283 -14.27 29.04 -8.13
N LEU A 284 -13.66 27.85 -8.12
CA LEU A 284 -12.83 27.34 -7.05
C LEU A 284 -11.46 28.05 -6.98
N SER A 285 -11.00 28.69 -8.06
CA SER A 285 -9.76 29.47 -8.10
C SER A 285 -9.94 30.88 -7.53
N CYS A 286 -8.86 31.45 -6.99
CA CYS A 286 -8.81 32.87 -6.66
C CYS A 286 -9.01 33.77 -7.90
N PHE A 287 -8.60 33.28 -9.07
CA PHE A 287 -8.58 34.02 -10.33
C PHE A 287 -9.18 33.14 -11.45
N PRO A 288 -10.51 32.94 -11.48
CA PRO A 288 -11.19 32.03 -12.41
C PRO A 288 -10.99 32.38 -13.89
N LYS A 289 -10.71 33.66 -14.19
CA LYS A 289 -10.53 34.18 -15.56
C LYS A 289 -9.08 34.18 -16.02
N GLU A 290 -8.12 33.99 -15.11
CA GLU A 290 -6.71 33.91 -15.49
C GLU A 290 -6.40 32.52 -16.04
N PRO A 291 -5.76 32.41 -17.22
CA PRO A 291 -5.44 31.11 -17.80
C PRO A 291 -4.55 30.28 -16.90
N THR A 292 -4.76 28.95 -16.87
CA THR A 292 -3.81 28.03 -16.25
C THR A 292 -2.45 28.18 -16.94
N VAL A 293 -1.39 28.32 -16.15
CA VAL A 293 -0.01 28.34 -16.64
C VAL A 293 0.56 26.92 -16.54
N VAL A 294 0.87 26.32 -17.68
CA VAL A 294 1.65 25.07 -17.76
C VAL A 294 3.12 25.47 -17.95
N ARG A 295 4.00 24.98 -17.07
CA ARG A 295 5.42 25.38 -17.06
C ARG A 295 6.16 24.90 -18.31
N GLU A 296 7.29 25.54 -18.59
CA GLU A 296 8.29 25.08 -19.57
C GLU A 296 7.77 24.91 -21.02
N ASN A 297 6.74 25.66 -21.41
CA ASN A 297 6.05 25.52 -22.70
C ASN A 297 5.49 24.09 -22.97
N MET A 298 5.23 23.33 -21.91
CA MET A 298 4.69 21.97 -21.98
C MET A 298 3.17 21.92 -22.16
N ILE A 299 2.53 23.01 -22.59
CA ILE A 299 1.09 23.01 -22.92
C ILE A 299 0.87 22.40 -24.31
N SER A 300 -0.07 21.47 -24.43
CA SER A 300 -0.49 20.84 -25.67
C SER A 300 -1.14 21.83 -26.63
N GLU A 301 -1.09 21.55 -27.93
CA GLU A 301 -1.75 22.37 -28.94
C GLU A 301 -3.25 22.48 -28.70
N LYS A 302 -3.90 21.38 -28.28
CA LYS A 302 -5.32 21.39 -27.97
C LYS A 302 -5.66 22.31 -26.80
N SER A 303 -4.84 22.30 -25.76
CA SER A 303 -5.04 23.18 -24.60
C SER A 303 -4.77 24.66 -24.92
N LYS A 304 -3.82 24.96 -25.81
CA LYS A 304 -3.64 26.32 -26.37
C LYS A 304 -4.87 26.80 -27.13
N GLU A 305 -5.50 25.93 -27.93
CA GLU A 305 -6.74 26.23 -28.65
C GLU A 305 -7.89 26.53 -27.68
N LEU A 306 -8.10 25.67 -26.68
CA LEU A 306 -9.15 25.85 -25.67
C LEU A 306 -9.01 27.19 -24.92
N GLN A 307 -7.79 27.58 -24.54
CA GLN A 307 -7.57 28.87 -23.90
C GLN A 307 -7.87 30.05 -24.84
N LYS A 308 -7.52 29.96 -26.13
CA LYS A 308 -7.87 30.98 -27.14
C LYS A 308 -9.38 31.08 -27.38
N GLU A 309 -10.10 29.96 -27.27
CA GLU A 309 -11.55 29.87 -27.42
C GLU A 309 -12.34 30.28 -26.16
N GLY A 310 -11.65 30.73 -25.10
CA GLY A 310 -12.28 31.27 -23.90
C GLY A 310 -12.45 30.27 -22.75
N THR A 311 -11.69 29.17 -22.75
CA THR A 311 -11.59 28.23 -21.62
C THR A 311 -10.27 28.46 -20.88
N PRO A 312 -10.18 29.41 -19.94
CA PRO A 312 -8.89 29.78 -19.32
C PRO A 312 -8.29 28.65 -18.47
N LYS A 313 -9.13 27.94 -17.72
CA LYS A 313 -8.68 26.87 -16.82
C LYS A 313 -8.66 25.52 -17.56
N ILE A 314 -7.52 24.85 -17.48
CA ILE A 314 -7.28 23.51 -18.03
C ILE A 314 -6.60 22.65 -16.97
N VAL A 315 -6.72 21.33 -17.10
CA VAL A 315 -6.00 20.35 -16.27
C VAL A 315 -4.50 20.45 -16.56
N GLN A 316 -3.63 20.30 -15.55
CA GLN A 316 -2.18 20.42 -15.75
C GLN A 316 -1.63 19.30 -16.63
N GLU A 317 -0.61 19.64 -17.40
CA GLU A 317 0.03 18.74 -18.39
C GLU A 317 1.53 18.53 -18.12
N SER A 318 2.05 19.12 -17.03
CA SER A 318 3.42 18.91 -16.54
C SER A 318 3.40 18.50 -15.06
N TRP A 319 4.59 18.29 -14.49
CA TRP A 319 4.75 17.95 -13.07
C TRP A 319 5.18 19.16 -12.24
N GLY A 320 5.01 19.07 -10.92
CA GLY A 320 5.50 20.04 -9.94
C GLY A 320 4.39 20.72 -9.15
N VAL A 321 4.73 21.83 -8.51
CA VAL A 321 3.86 22.56 -7.58
C VAL A 321 3.23 23.78 -8.25
N TYR A 322 1.92 23.98 -8.12
CA TYR A 322 1.21 25.04 -8.83
C TYR A 322 0.57 26.08 -7.90
N PRO A 323 0.59 27.37 -8.27
CA PRO A 323 0.01 28.43 -7.45
C PRO A 323 -1.52 28.49 -7.51
N ASP A 324 -2.15 27.80 -8.47
CA ASP A 324 -3.61 27.77 -8.59
C ASP A 324 -4.19 26.72 -7.64
N VAL A 325 -4.48 27.18 -6.44
CA VAL A 325 -4.97 26.39 -5.30
C VAL A 325 -6.41 26.79 -4.95
N PHE A 326 -7.12 26.00 -4.15
CA PHE A 326 -8.47 26.32 -3.72
C PHE A 326 -8.54 27.71 -3.05
N CYS A 327 -9.54 28.51 -3.43
CA CYS A 327 -9.73 29.86 -2.90
C CYS A 327 -10.26 29.84 -1.47
N ALA A 328 -9.36 29.82 -0.49
CA ALA A 328 -9.71 29.82 0.94
C ALA A 328 -10.55 31.03 1.39
N GLY A 329 -10.57 32.11 0.59
CA GLY A 329 -11.40 33.30 0.82
C GLY A 329 -12.86 33.18 0.36
N ASN A 330 -13.21 32.16 -0.42
CA ASN A 330 -14.56 31.94 -0.95
C ASN A 330 -15.31 30.88 -0.13
N ASP A 331 -16.53 31.16 0.32
CA ASP A 331 -17.32 30.17 1.07
C ASP A 331 -17.82 29.02 0.18
N GLU A 332 -18.15 29.30 -1.09
CA GLU A 332 -18.55 28.28 -2.08
C GLU A 332 -17.48 27.20 -2.28
N THR A 333 -16.21 27.50 -2.01
CA THR A 333 -15.14 26.49 -2.03
C THR A 333 -15.33 25.45 -0.93
N PHE A 334 -15.75 25.88 0.26
CA PHE A 334 -16.02 24.96 1.36
C PHE A 334 -17.31 24.20 1.12
N ASP A 335 -18.37 24.85 0.63
CA ASP A 335 -19.62 24.16 0.28
C ASP A 335 -19.34 23.03 -0.75
N PHE A 336 -18.52 23.32 -1.77
CA PHE A 336 -18.07 22.33 -2.75
C PHE A 336 -17.30 21.16 -2.10
N LEU A 337 -16.33 21.44 -1.23
CA LEU A 337 -15.52 20.39 -0.58
C LEU A 337 -16.35 19.56 0.39
N GLU A 338 -17.22 20.19 1.18
CA GLU A 338 -18.13 19.54 2.11
C GLU A 338 -19.07 18.57 1.38
N ASP A 339 -19.61 18.99 0.22
CA ASP A 339 -20.41 18.14 -0.66
C ASP A 339 -19.63 16.98 -1.27
N VAL A 340 -18.40 17.22 -1.76
CA VAL A 340 -17.51 16.16 -2.27
C VAL A 340 -17.25 15.13 -1.17
N LEU A 341 -16.90 15.60 0.03
CA LEU A 341 -16.64 14.74 1.17
C LEU A 341 -17.89 13.95 1.58
N ASP A 342 -19.08 14.54 1.48
CA ASP A 342 -20.36 13.85 1.74
C ASP A 342 -20.63 12.68 0.79
N GLU A 343 -20.15 12.73 -0.45
CA GLU A 343 -20.21 11.60 -1.37
C GLU A 343 -19.06 10.61 -1.17
N VAL A 344 -17.84 11.06 -0.86
CA VAL A 344 -16.66 10.21 -0.69
C VAL A 344 -16.77 9.40 0.61
N MET A 345 -17.02 10.04 1.74
CA MET A 345 -16.96 9.41 3.07
C MET A 345 -17.82 8.14 3.23
N PRO A 346 -19.04 8.04 2.67
CA PRO A 346 -19.84 6.82 2.71
C PRO A 346 -19.30 5.66 1.86
N LEU A 347 -18.51 5.94 0.82
CA LEU A 347 -17.92 4.90 -0.04
C LEU A 347 -16.77 4.17 0.67
N PHE A 348 -16.13 4.82 1.64
CA PHE A 348 -14.97 4.30 2.34
C PHE A 348 -15.29 4.08 3.83
N PRO A 349 -15.36 2.83 4.32
CA PRO A 349 -15.64 2.53 5.73
C PRO A 349 -14.50 2.91 6.68
N SER A 350 -13.34 3.32 6.14
CA SER A 350 -12.22 3.85 6.92
C SER A 350 -12.67 4.94 7.89
N LYS A 351 -12.13 4.93 9.11
CA LYS A 351 -12.29 6.02 10.07
C LYS A 351 -11.53 7.29 9.67
N TYR A 352 -10.59 7.15 8.72
CA TYR A 352 -9.75 8.22 8.24
C TYR A 352 -10.10 8.61 6.80
N ILE A 353 -9.99 9.91 6.52
CA ILE A 353 -9.85 10.47 5.18
C ILE A 353 -8.54 11.25 5.13
N HIS A 354 -7.74 11.06 4.10
CA HIS A 354 -6.56 11.88 3.87
C HIS A 354 -7.00 13.15 3.14
N ILE A 355 -6.55 14.32 3.62
CA ILE A 355 -6.93 15.62 3.03
C ILE A 355 -5.76 16.31 2.33
N GLY A 356 -4.60 15.67 2.26
CA GLY A 356 -3.38 16.27 1.73
C GLY A 356 -2.84 17.34 2.67
N GLY A 357 -2.80 18.58 2.17
CA GLY A 357 -2.28 19.76 2.87
C GLY A 357 -0.85 20.12 2.49
N ASP A 358 -0.23 19.36 1.59
CA ASP A 358 1.12 19.57 1.11
C ASP A 358 1.20 20.67 0.04
N GLU A 359 2.42 21.16 -0.16
CA GLU A 359 2.82 22.00 -1.31
C GLU A 359 1.76 23.00 -1.81
N CYS A 360 1.19 23.81 -0.90
CA CYS A 360 0.21 24.84 -1.25
C CYS A 360 0.87 26.23 -1.32
N PRO A 361 1.29 26.75 -2.51
CA PRO A 361 1.85 28.09 -2.61
C PRO A 361 0.87 29.17 -2.16
N LYS A 362 1.41 30.21 -1.53
CA LYS A 362 0.62 31.31 -0.97
C LYS A 362 0.44 32.49 -1.93
N ASP A 363 1.06 32.45 -3.11
CA ASP A 363 1.16 33.59 -4.02
C ASP A 363 -0.21 34.11 -4.47
N ASN A 364 -1.13 33.22 -4.84
CA ASN A 364 -2.48 33.62 -5.24
C ASN A 364 -3.30 34.15 -4.06
N TRP A 365 -3.14 33.60 -2.86
CA TRP A 365 -3.82 34.12 -1.66
C TRP A 365 -3.33 35.51 -1.25
N LYS A 366 -2.03 35.80 -1.38
CA LYS A 366 -1.44 37.12 -1.11
C LYS A 366 -2.09 38.24 -1.92
N ARG A 367 -2.40 37.98 -3.19
CA ARG A 367 -3.01 38.95 -4.10
C ARG A 367 -4.54 38.83 -4.23
N CYS A 368 -5.17 37.80 -3.65
CA CYS A 368 -6.61 37.60 -3.75
C CYS A 368 -7.39 38.46 -2.74
N PRO A 369 -8.27 39.39 -3.19
CA PRO A 369 -9.02 40.25 -2.27
C PRO A 369 -9.91 39.47 -1.29
N LYS A 370 -10.50 38.35 -1.73
CA LYS A 370 -11.33 37.49 -0.86
C LYS A 370 -10.49 36.85 0.25
N CYS A 371 -9.31 36.31 -0.09
CA CYS A 371 -8.41 35.71 0.89
C CYS A 371 -7.89 36.74 1.90
N GLN A 372 -7.43 37.90 1.42
CA GLN A 372 -6.96 38.99 2.28
C GLN A 372 -8.06 39.54 3.20
N ALA A 373 -9.30 39.65 2.70
CA ALA A 373 -10.44 40.04 3.52
C ALA A 373 -10.73 39.01 4.62
N ARG A 374 -10.60 37.71 4.34
CA ARG A 374 -10.78 36.65 5.32
C ARG A 374 -9.68 36.66 6.39
N ILE A 375 -8.41 36.80 6.00
CA ILE A 375 -7.28 36.98 6.92
C ILE A 375 -7.57 38.11 7.91
N LYS A 376 -7.95 39.29 7.39
CA LYS A 376 -8.28 40.45 8.22
C LYS A 376 -9.49 40.19 9.13
N LYS A 377 -10.57 39.61 8.60
CA LYS A 377 -11.81 39.34 9.35
C LYS A 377 -11.58 38.40 10.53
N LEU A 378 -10.73 37.40 10.34
CA LEU A 378 -10.44 36.37 11.34
C LEU A 378 -9.23 36.71 12.22
N GLY A 379 -8.54 37.82 11.97
CA GLY A 379 -7.35 38.20 12.72
C GLY A 379 -6.17 37.25 12.52
N LEU A 380 -6.09 36.59 11.36
CA LEU A 380 -4.99 35.67 11.04
C LEU A 380 -3.72 36.47 10.73
N LYS A 381 -2.56 35.89 11.05
CA LYS A 381 -1.26 36.56 10.85
C LYS A 381 -0.93 36.79 9.37
N ASP A 382 -1.13 35.75 8.55
CA ASP A 382 -0.72 35.68 7.15
C ASP A 382 -1.44 34.51 6.44
N GLU A 383 -1.00 34.18 5.23
CA GLU A 383 -1.55 33.09 4.42
C GLU A 383 -1.26 31.69 4.97
N HIS A 384 -0.24 31.50 5.83
CA HIS A 384 -0.06 30.22 6.52
C HIS A 384 -1.16 30.05 7.59
N GLY A 385 -1.50 31.14 8.30
CA GLY A 385 -2.68 31.17 9.16
C GLY A 385 -3.99 30.88 8.39
N LEU A 386 -4.08 31.32 7.13
CA LEU A 386 -5.23 31.01 6.26
C LEU A 386 -5.30 29.52 5.88
N GLN A 387 -4.17 28.86 5.62
CA GLN A 387 -4.13 27.40 5.41
C GLN A 387 -4.57 26.66 6.67
N SER A 388 -4.04 27.03 7.84
CA SER A 388 -4.46 26.40 9.10
C SER A 388 -5.97 26.55 9.35
N TYR A 389 -6.54 27.74 9.10
CA TYR A 389 -7.99 27.92 9.14
C TYR A 389 -8.75 27.00 8.17
N PHE A 390 -8.25 26.84 6.93
CA PHE A 390 -8.86 25.97 5.94
C PHE A 390 -8.89 24.51 6.44
N ILE A 391 -7.75 24.01 6.90
CA ILE A 391 -7.60 22.64 7.41
C ILE A 391 -8.48 22.42 8.63
N GLN A 392 -8.49 23.34 9.59
CA GLN A 392 -9.34 23.24 10.79
C GLN A 392 -10.85 23.25 10.45
N ARG A 393 -11.27 24.02 9.44
CA ARG A 393 -12.67 24.00 9.00
C ARG A 393 -13.06 22.66 8.39
N ILE A 394 -12.20 22.08 7.55
CA ILE A 394 -12.42 20.75 6.96
C ILE A 394 -12.37 19.65 8.03
N GLU A 395 -11.40 19.69 8.96
CA GLU A 395 -11.32 18.75 10.08
C GLU A 395 -12.63 18.74 10.87
N LYS A 396 -13.10 19.93 11.28
CA LYS A 396 -14.34 20.06 12.04
C LYS A 396 -15.53 19.44 11.30
N TYR A 397 -15.59 19.63 9.98
CA TYR A 397 -16.62 19.03 9.14
C TYR A 397 -16.51 17.50 9.13
N VAL A 398 -15.34 16.95 8.85
CA VAL A 398 -15.06 15.50 8.84
C VAL A 398 -15.35 14.85 10.20
N ASN A 399 -14.93 15.49 11.29
CA ASN A 399 -15.23 15.07 12.66
C ASN A 399 -16.73 15.04 12.95
N SER A 400 -17.50 16.02 12.44
CA SER A 400 -18.96 16.02 12.60
C SER A 400 -19.65 14.83 11.92
N LYS A 401 -18.96 14.17 10.98
CA LYS A 401 -19.40 12.97 10.27
C LYS A 401 -18.81 11.67 10.88
N GLY A 402 -18.15 11.77 12.03
CA GLY A 402 -17.61 10.63 12.77
C GLY A 402 -16.29 10.06 12.22
N LYS A 403 -15.56 10.84 11.43
CA LYS A 403 -14.25 10.47 10.88
C LYS A 403 -13.14 11.42 11.35
N ASN A 404 -11.89 10.99 11.21
CA ASN A 404 -10.69 11.79 11.50
C ASN A 404 -9.94 12.10 10.19
N ILE A 405 -9.14 13.16 10.21
CA ILE A 405 -8.29 13.50 9.07
C ILE A 405 -6.88 12.91 9.24
N ILE A 406 -6.26 12.59 8.12
CA ILE A 406 -4.80 12.49 7.99
C ILE A 406 -4.37 13.63 7.06
N GLY A 407 -3.27 14.30 7.35
CA GLY A 407 -2.65 15.24 6.42
C GLY A 407 -1.13 15.19 6.47
N TRP A 408 -0.49 15.65 5.39
CA TRP A 408 0.96 15.76 5.29
C TRP A 408 1.52 16.75 6.32
N ASP A 409 2.78 16.60 6.72
CA ASP A 409 3.37 17.36 7.85
C ASP A 409 3.29 18.89 7.75
N GLU A 410 3.04 19.45 6.57
CA GLU A 410 2.63 20.85 6.36
C GLU A 410 1.42 21.30 7.18
N ILE A 411 0.50 20.40 7.57
CA ILE A 411 -0.65 20.77 8.41
C ILE A 411 -0.25 21.26 9.82
N LEU A 412 1.02 21.07 10.21
CA LEU A 412 1.61 21.68 11.41
C LEU A 412 1.75 23.21 11.28
N GLU A 413 1.83 23.74 10.05
CA GLU A 413 2.02 25.16 9.80
C GLU A 413 0.80 25.98 10.22
N GLY A 414 0.97 26.87 11.21
CA GLY A 414 -0.11 27.74 11.71
C GLY A 414 -0.94 27.14 12.85
N GLY A 415 -0.63 25.92 13.29
CA GLY A 415 -1.26 25.25 14.44
C GLY A 415 -2.11 24.05 14.02
N LEU A 416 -1.89 22.92 14.68
CA LEU A 416 -2.49 21.64 14.33
C LEU A 416 -3.93 21.54 14.84
N ALA A 417 -4.76 20.89 14.06
CA ALA A 417 -6.13 20.60 14.40
C ALA A 417 -6.16 19.43 15.42
N PRO A 418 -6.93 19.49 16.52
CA PRO A 418 -6.70 18.69 17.73
C PRO A 418 -6.82 17.18 17.55
N ASN A 419 -7.50 16.71 16.51
CA ASN A 419 -7.71 15.27 16.25
C ASN A 419 -6.98 14.81 14.97
N ALA A 420 -6.12 15.65 14.39
CA ALA A 420 -5.42 15.33 13.17
C ALA A 420 -4.32 14.29 13.42
N THR A 421 -4.25 13.30 12.52
CA THR A 421 -3.10 12.41 12.38
C THR A 421 -2.14 13.02 11.35
N VAL A 422 -0.84 13.04 11.66
CA VAL A 422 0.19 13.64 10.80
C VAL A 422 0.91 12.56 10.01
N MET A 423 1.03 12.73 8.69
CA MET A 423 1.87 11.90 7.81
C MET A 423 3.18 12.62 7.50
N SER A 424 4.30 12.15 8.08
CA SER A 424 5.60 12.83 8.00
C SER A 424 6.40 12.39 6.78
N TRP A 425 6.61 13.29 5.83
CA TRP A 425 7.27 12.96 4.56
C TRP A 425 8.57 13.72 4.32
N ARG A 426 8.71 14.96 4.82
CA ARG A 426 9.92 15.81 4.66
C ARG A 426 11.02 15.41 5.65
N GLY A 427 11.32 14.12 5.70
CA GLY A 427 12.08 13.48 6.76
C GLY A 427 11.21 13.16 7.98
N GLU A 428 11.86 13.00 9.14
CA GLU A 428 11.20 12.51 10.37
C GLU A 428 10.82 13.64 11.33
N LYS A 429 11.35 14.85 11.12
CA LYS A 429 11.24 15.97 12.05
C LYS A 429 9.78 16.36 12.31
N GLY A 430 8.95 16.42 11.26
CA GLY A 430 7.52 16.73 11.39
C GLY A 430 6.80 15.71 12.27
N GLY A 431 7.03 14.42 12.02
CA GLY A 431 6.48 13.34 12.84
C GLY A 431 6.97 13.36 14.29
N ILE A 432 8.26 13.61 14.54
CA ILE A 432 8.80 13.73 15.91
C ILE A 432 8.13 14.87 16.67
N GLU A 433 7.94 16.02 16.02
CA GLU A 433 7.27 17.18 16.63
C GLU A 433 5.80 16.89 16.91
N ALA A 434 5.07 16.30 15.96
CA ALA A 434 3.68 15.91 16.14
C ALA A 434 3.48 14.91 17.29
N ALA A 435 4.36 13.90 17.38
CA ALA A 435 4.32 12.92 18.47
C ALA A 435 4.62 13.55 19.85
N LYS A 436 5.53 14.53 19.92
CA LYS A 436 5.78 15.31 21.15
C LYS A 436 4.57 16.15 21.58
N GLN A 437 3.71 16.50 20.64
CA GLN A 437 2.43 17.17 20.87
C GLN A 437 1.25 16.19 21.06
N HIS A 438 1.52 14.89 21.15
CA HIS A 438 0.53 13.83 21.38
C HIS A 438 -0.48 13.65 20.23
N HIS A 439 -0.04 13.94 19.00
CA HIS A 439 -0.78 13.58 17.79
C HIS A 439 -0.31 12.24 17.25
N ASP A 440 -1.24 11.44 16.75
CA ASP A 440 -0.93 10.22 16.02
C ASP A 440 -0.09 10.54 14.76
N VAL A 441 0.91 9.71 14.48
CA VAL A 441 1.85 9.90 13.38
C VAL A 441 1.97 8.65 12.52
N ILE A 442 2.01 8.85 11.21
CA ILE A 442 2.38 7.84 10.21
C ILE A 442 3.69 8.30 9.56
N MET A 443 4.73 7.47 9.64
CA MET A 443 6.04 7.80 9.08
C MET A 443 6.14 7.40 7.60
N THR A 444 6.38 8.38 6.72
CA THR A 444 6.62 8.16 5.29
C THR A 444 7.80 9.00 4.77
N PRO A 445 8.94 9.08 5.48
CA PRO A 445 10.01 10.00 5.10
C PRO A 445 10.60 9.67 3.72
N THR A 446 10.79 10.67 2.87
CA THR A 446 11.40 10.54 1.53
C THR A 446 12.73 9.79 1.52
N THR A 447 13.48 9.86 2.63
CA THR A 447 14.74 9.15 2.81
C THR A 447 14.61 7.63 2.81
N TYR A 448 13.43 7.08 3.11
CA TYR A 448 13.20 5.64 3.29
C TYR A 448 11.98 5.09 2.53
N CYS A 449 11.01 5.94 2.19
CA CYS A 449 9.66 5.50 1.87
C CYS A 449 9.12 5.98 0.52
N TYR A 450 9.91 6.66 -0.32
CA TYR A 450 9.46 7.18 -1.63
C TYR A 450 9.92 6.25 -2.76
N PHE A 451 9.03 5.36 -3.19
CA PHE A 451 9.35 4.28 -4.14
C PHE A 451 9.25 4.71 -5.61
N ASP A 452 8.98 5.98 -5.87
CA ASP A 452 9.18 6.64 -7.15
C ASP A 452 10.66 6.97 -7.41
N TYR A 453 11.52 6.94 -6.38
CA TYR A 453 12.96 7.19 -6.51
C TYR A 453 13.71 6.02 -7.14
N GLY A 454 14.86 6.32 -7.74
CA GLY A 454 15.79 5.33 -8.27
C GLY A 454 16.25 4.29 -7.22
N GLN A 455 16.45 3.05 -7.67
CA GLN A 455 16.79 1.86 -6.89
C GLN A 455 18.26 1.44 -7.06
N SER A 456 18.93 1.93 -8.10
CA SER A 456 20.32 1.64 -8.47
C SER A 456 21.01 2.90 -9.01
N GLU A 457 22.32 2.79 -9.25
CA GLU A 457 23.07 3.82 -9.99
C GLU A 457 23.28 3.40 -11.45
N ARG A 458 22.62 2.33 -11.90
CA ARG A 458 22.84 1.80 -13.25
C ARG A 458 22.20 2.72 -14.28
N LYS A 459 22.92 2.90 -15.39
CA LYS A 459 22.45 3.73 -16.53
C LYS A 459 21.25 3.14 -17.25
N ASP A 460 20.99 1.84 -17.10
CA ASP A 460 19.85 1.13 -17.69
C ASP A 460 18.62 1.12 -16.77
N GLU A 461 18.66 1.78 -15.62
CA GLU A 461 17.49 1.92 -14.78
C GLU A 461 16.40 2.74 -15.49
N PRO A 462 15.13 2.28 -15.48
CA PRO A 462 14.06 3.04 -16.09
C PRO A 462 13.92 4.43 -15.50
N LEU A 463 13.51 5.38 -16.36
CA LEU A 463 13.26 6.78 -15.99
C LEU A 463 12.48 6.89 -14.67
N ASN A 464 13.04 7.59 -13.71
CA ASN A 464 12.43 7.86 -12.41
C ASN A 464 12.65 9.33 -12.08
N ILE A 465 12.03 9.84 -11.01
CA ILE A 465 12.12 11.27 -10.65
C ILE A 465 13.54 11.69 -10.20
N GLY A 466 14.42 10.72 -9.94
CA GLY A 466 15.73 10.90 -9.33
C GLY A 466 15.80 10.23 -7.96
N GLY A 467 16.72 10.71 -7.12
CA GLY A 467 16.97 10.11 -5.81
C GLY A 467 17.68 8.76 -5.87
N TYR A 468 18.03 8.23 -4.70
CA TYR A 468 18.66 6.92 -4.55
C TYR A 468 18.15 6.25 -3.27
N LEU A 469 17.29 5.26 -3.47
CA LEU A 469 16.62 4.49 -2.44
C LEU A 469 16.69 2.99 -2.77
N PRO A 470 17.87 2.36 -2.61
CA PRO A 470 18.02 0.92 -2.77
C PRO A 470 17.32 0.17 -1.64
N VAL A 471 17.07 -1.12 -1.85
CA VAL A 471 16.34 -2.00 -0.91
C VAL A 471 17.00 -2.04 0.48
N GLU A 472 18.34 -2.05 0.54
CA GLU A 472 19.11 -2.01 1.79
C GLU A 472 18.80 -0.75 2.62
N LYS A 473 18.62 0.40 1.95
CA LYS A 473 18.29 1.66 2.61
C LYS A 473 16.88 1.62 3.19
N VAL A 474 15.90 1.13 2.45
CA VAL A 474 14.53 0.89 2.97
C VAL A 474 14.57 -0.06 4.17
N TYR A 475 15.30 -1.18 4.03
CA TYR A 475 15.45 -2.17 5.09
C TYR A 475 16.22 -1.63 6.31
N SER A 476 17.01 -0.58 6.19
CA SER A 476 17.70 0.01 7.34
C SER A 476 16.78 0.85 8.24
N TYR A 477 15.57 1.16 7.77
CA TYR A 477 14.70 2.11 8.45
C TYR A 477 14.19 1.59 9.79
N ASN A 478 14.05 2.49 10.76
CA ASN A 478 13.40 2.24 12.03
C ASN A 478 12.47 3.43 12.37
N PRO A 479 11.13 3.27 12.27
CA PRO A 479 10.19 4.34 12.59
C PRO A 479 10.25 4.86 14.03
N ASP A 480 10.75 4.04 14.97
CA ASP A 480 10.97 4.46 16.35
C ASP A 480 12.19 5.37 16.44
N SER A 481 11.96 6.69 16.50
CA SER A 481 13.02 7.68 16.70
C SER A 481 13.58 7.62 18.12
N LYS A 482 14.91 7.69 18.24
CA LYS A 482 15.62 7.79 19.53
C LYS A 482 15.36 9.13 20.25
N GLU A 483 14.78 10.11 19.57
CA GLU A 483 14.42 11.41 20.14
C GLU A 483 13.09 11.40 20.91
N LEU A 484 12.33 10.31 20.82
CA LEU A 484 11.04 10.15 21.49
C LEU A 484 11.21 9.34 22.78
N THR A 485 10.50 9.75 23.83
CA THR A 485 10.31 8.92 25.01
C THR A 485 9.43 7.70 24.69
N PRO A 486 9.41 6.63 25.51
CA PRO A 486 8.53 5.49 25.27
C PRO A 486 7.04 5.84 25.18
N GLU A 487 6.58 6.84 25.92
CA GLU A 487 5.20 7.35 25.83
C GLU A 487 4.94 8.04 24.49
N GLN A 488 5.84 8.94 24.08
CA GLN A 488 5.73 9.65 22.81
C GLN A 488 5.85 8.73 21.60
N ALA A 489 6.69 7.69 21.69
CA ALA A 489 6.79 6.65 20.66
C ALA A 489 5.46 5.89 20.47
N GLY A 490 4.59 5.85 21.49
CA GLY A 490 3.24 5.28 21.40
C GLY A 490 2.31 5.98 20.40
N PHE A 491 2.63 7.23 20.01
CA PHE A 491 1.89 7.96 18.97
C PHE A 491 2.35 7.62 17.55
N ILE A 492 3.47 6.89 17.38
CA ILE A 492 3.90 6.41 16.08
C ILE A 492 3.07 5.17 15.71
N LEU A 493 2.05 5.36 14.88
CA LEU A 493 1.14 4.29 14.47
C LEU A 493 1.81 3.26 13.56
N GLY A 494 2.86 3.67 12.83
CA GLY A 494 3.65 2.83 11.94
C GLY A 494 4.21 3.60 10.74
N GLY A 495 4.36 2.90 9.61
CA GLY A 495 4.95 3.48 8.41
C GLY A 495 4.26 3.08 7.11
N GLN A 496 4.58 3.81 6.04
CA GLN A 496 4.03 3.57 4.72
C GLN A 496 5.01 3.92 3.60
N GLY A 497 4.98 3.13 2.53
CA GLY A 497 5.69 3.41 1.29
C GLY A 497 4.77 4.19 0.34
N ASN A 498 5.28 5.27 -0.24
CA ASN A 498 4.56 6.10 -1.19
C ASN A 498 5.07 5.83 -2.61
N LEU A 499 4.15 5.66 -3.56
CA LEU A 499 4.47 5.61 -4.97
C LEU A 499 3.75 6.73 -5.72
N TRP A 500 4.49 7.81 -5.98
CA TRP A 500 4.10 8.87 -6.90
C TRP A 500 4.34 8.44 -8.35
N THR A 501 3.47 8.86 -9.27
CA THR A 501 3.42 8.24 -10.62
C THR A 501 3.71 9.18 -11.77
N GLU A 502 4.41 10.31 -11.58
CA GLU A 502 4.83 11.23 -12.65
C GLU A 502 5.54 10.50 -13.80
N TYR A 503 6.44 9.58 -13.47
CA TYR A 503 7.24 8.83 -14.43
C TYR A 503 6.85 7.35 -14.55
N ILE A 504 5.68 6.97 -14.01
CA ILE A 504 5.24 5.58 -13.85
C ILE A 504 3.85 5.44 -14.49
N ALA A 505 3.82 5.22 -15.81
CA ALA A 505 2.57 5.22 -16.58
C ALA A 505 1.95 3.81 -16.78
N THR A 506 2.61 2.73 -16.36
CA THR A 506 2.16 1.35 -16.63
C THR A 506 2.17 0.48 -15.37
N PRO A 507 1.24 -0.50 -15.28
CA PRO A 507 1.25 -1.56 -14.26
C PRO A 507 2.62 -2.19 -14.01
N ASP A 508 3.30 -2.64 -15.07
CA ASP A 508 4.61 -3.30 -14.96
C ASP A 508 5.66 -2.41 -14.30
N LYS A 509 5.59 -1.09 -14.57
CA LYS A 509 6.52 -0.14 -13.96
C LYS A 509 6.17 0.16 -12.51
N VAL A 510 4.88 0.16 -12.14
CA VAL A 510 4.48 0.21 -10.72
C VAL A 510 5.08 -0.99 -9.97
N GLU A 511 4.90 -2.20 -10.50
CA GLU A 511 5.44 -3.42 -9.89
C GLU A 511 6.97 -3.35 -9.75
N LEU A 512 7.67 -2.93 -10.82
CA LEU A 512 9.12 -2.78 -10.84
C LEU A 512 9.61 -1.78 -9.78
N MET A 513 8.89 -0.68 -9.59
CA MET A 513 9.29 0.39 -8.68
C MET A 513 8.98 0.05 -7.23
N VAL A 514 7.89 -0.66 -6.93
CA VAL A 514 7.54 -1.03 -5.56
C VAL A 514 8.22 -2.31 -5.09
N LEU A 515 8.51 -3.27 -5.97
CA LEU A 515 9.13 -4.54 -5.59
C LEU A 515 10.63 -4.56 -5.94
N PRO A 516 11.51 -4.89 -4.97
CA PRO A 516 11.22 -5.53 -3.68
C PRO A 516 11.23 -4.60 -2.45
N ARG A 517 11.17 -3.28 -2.66
CA ARG A 517 11.18 -2.30 -1.56
C ARG A 517 9.96 -2.41 -0.64
N MET A 518 8.79 -2.74 -1.17
CA MET A 518 7.59 -3.09 -0.40
C MET A 518 7.85 -4.32 0.50
N SER A 519 8.59 -5.31 0.00
CA SER A 519 8.98 -6.48 0.80
C SER A 519 9.89 -6.10 1.96
N ALA A 520 10.89 -5.24 1.73
CA ALA A 520 11.76 -4.73 2.79
C ALA A 520 10.98 -3.89 3.83
N LEU A 521 10.13 -2.97 3.36
CA LEU A 521 9.32 -2.14 4.24
C LEU A 521 8.31 -2.96 5.04
N SER A 522 7.73 -4.02 4.46
CA SER A 522 6.84 -4.94 5.17
C SER A 522 7.50 -5.54 6.40
N GLU A 523 8.79 -5.88 6.30
CA GLU A 523 9.56 -6.43 7.41
C GLU A 523 9.92 -5.35 8.44
N VAL A 524 10.23 -4.13 8.00
CA VAL A 524 10.45 -2.97 8.88
C VAL A 524 9.24 -2.74 9.81
N ILE A 525 8.02 -2.85 9.26
CA ILE A 525 6.78 -2.49 9.96
C ILE A 525 6.03 -3.68 10.59
N TRP A 526 6.49 -4.91 10.34
CA TRP A 526 5.94 -6.14 10.93
C TRP A 526 6.85 -6.75 11.97
N THR A 527 8.13 -6.97 11.62
CA THR A 527 9.07 -7.76 12.41
C THR A 527 9.72 -6.91 13.51
N PRO A 528 9.89 -7.43 14.74
CA PRO A 528 10.62 -6.72 15.80
C PRO A 528 12.02 -6.31 15.34
N GLN A 529 12.47 -5.11 15.76
CA GLN A 529 13.76 -4.56 15.35
C GLN A 529 14.94 -5.50 15.61
N ALA A 530 14.92 -6.22 16.74
CA ALA A 530 15.99 -7.12 17.15
C ALA A 530 16.13 -8.38 16.27
N GLU A 531 15.08 -8.72 15.51
CA GLU A 531 15.04 -9.93 14.67
C GLU A 531 15.41 -9.68 13.20
N ARG A 532 15.67 -8.42 12.85
CA ARG A 532 15.94 -7.97 11.48
C ARG A 532 17.44 -8.02 11.16
N GLU A 533 17.78 -8.70 10.08
CA GLU A 533 19.13 -8.75 9.53
C GLU A 533 19.03 -8.80 7.99
N PHE A 534 19.82 -7.97 7.30
CA PHE A 534 19.61 -7.73 5.87
C PHE A 534 20.02 -8.91 4.99
N ASN A 535 21.07 -9.67 5.36
CA ASN A 535 21.47 -10.84 4.59
C ASN A 535 20.47 -12.00 4.76
N ASP A 536 19.92 -12.18 5.96
CA ASP A 536 18.79 -13.08 6.21
C ASP A 536 17.57 -12.68 5.36
N PHE A 537 17.21 -11.38 5.35
CA PHE A 537 16.15 -10.87 4.47
C PHE A 537 16.43 -11.16 3.00
N LYS A 538 17.63 -10.87 2.50
CA LYS A 538 18.03 -11.13 1.10
C LYS A 538 17.92 -12.63 0.76
N SER A 539 18.31 -13.50 1.68
CA SER A 539 18.18 -14.96 1.52
C SER A 539 16.72 -15.40 1.41
N ARG A 540 15.85 -14.95 2.33
CA ARG A 540 14.40 -15.26 2.30
C ARG A 540 13.71 -14.65 1.09
N PHE A 541 14.11 -13.45 0.70
CA PHE A 541 13.59 -12.77 -0.49
C PHE A 541 13.82 -13.59 -1.76
N GLY A 542 14.90 -14.38 -1.86
CA GLY A 542 15.10 -15.27 -3.00
C GLY A 542 13.93 -16.22 -3.28
N ARG A 543 13.30 -16.75 -2.22
CA ARG A 543 12.08 -17.60 -2.36
C ARG A 543 10.86 -16.78 -2.76
N LEU A 544 10.71 -15.56 -2.25
CA LEU A 544 9.63 -14.66 -2.63
C LEU A 544 9.77 -14.19 -4.09
N ALA A 545 10.99 -13.95 -4.56
CA ALA A 545 11.28 -13.61 -5.95
C ALA A 545 10.86 -14.74 -6.91
N GLN A 546 11.14 -16.00 -6.58
CA GLN A 546 10.64 -17.16 -7.35
C GLN A 546 9.11 -17.21 -7.39
N ARG A 547 8.45 -16.77 -6.31
CA ARG A 547 6.99 -16.67 -6.25
C ARG A 547 6.48 -15.57 -7.18
N PHE A 548 7.14 -14.41 -7.18
CA PHE A 548 6.85 -13.33 -8.12
C PHE A 548 7.04 -13.77 -9.58
N ASP A 549 8.10 -14.53 -9.87
CA ASP A 549 8.32 -15.11 -11.21
C ASP A 549 7.16 -16.04 -11.61
N ALA A 550 6.69 -16.91 -10.71
CA ALA A 550 5.53 -17.78 -10.96
C ALA A 550 4.24 -16.98 -11.19
N MET A 551 4.06 -15.86 -10.50
CA MET A 551 2.90 -14.96 -10.67
C MET A 551 3.00 -14.06 -11.91
N GLY A 552 4.13 -14.04 -12.61
CA GLY A 552 4.38 -13.10 -13.71
C GLY A 552 4.42 -11.64 -13.26
N ILE A 553 4.95 -11.37 -12.05
CA ILE A 553 5.11 -10.02 -11.51
C ILE A 553 6.45 -9.44 -11.97
N HIS A 554 6.43 -8.18 -12.41
CA HIS A 554 7.64 -7.45 -12.77
C HIS A 554 8.28 -6.84 -11.50
N TYR A 555 9.46 -7.28 -11.10
CA TYR A 555 10.16 -6.72 -9.93
C TYR A 555 11.62 -6.39 -10.24
N SER A 556 12.19 -5.46 -9.47
CA SER A 556 13.59 -5.07 -9.64
C SER A 556 14.54 -6.17 -9.14
N LYS A 557 15.56 -6.49 -9.93
CA LYS A 557 16.56 -7.51 -9.61
C LYS A 557 17.82 -6.96 -8.95
N TYR A 558 17.92 -5.65 -8.76
CA TYR A 558 19.13 -4.99 -8.23
C TYR A 558 19.53 -5.44 -6.82
N ILE A 559 18.61 -6.00 -6.03
CA ILE A 559 18.94 -6.60 -4.73
C ILE A 559 19.93 -7.78 -4.85
N PHE A 560 19.92 -8.48 -5.99
CA PHE A 560 20.78 -9.62 -6.27
C PHE A 560 22.11 -9.22 -6.90
N ASP A 561 22.26 -7.98 -7.34
CA ASP A 561 23.55 -7.49 -7.81
C ASP A 561 24.52 -7.54 -6.62
N ASP A 562 25.58 -8.33 -6.74
CA ASP A 562 26.71 -8.19 -5.84
C ASP A 562 27.25 -6.77 -6.05
N LYS A 563 27.44 -5.99 -4.98
CA LYS A 563 28.14 -4.70 -5.07
C LYS A 563 29.51 -5.01 -5.69
N ALA A 564 29.64 -4.87 -7.01
CA ALA A 564 30.93 -4.67 -7.61
C ALA A 564 31.45 -3.42 -6.90
N ALA A 565 32.44 -3.61 -6.01
CA ALA A 565 33.15 -2.51 -5.39
C ALA A 565 33.45 -1.49 -6.51
N PRO A 566 33.18 -0.18 -6.31
CA PRO A 566 33.40 0.80 -7.36
C PRO A 566 34.81 0.60 -7.90
N GLY A 567 34.87 0.19 -9.17
CA GLY A 567 36.11 0.06 -9.90
C GLY A 567 36.83 1.39 -9.78
N LYS A 568 38.02 1.34 -9.19
CA LYS A 568 38.99 2.43 -9.29
C LYS A 568 39.40 2.52 -10.75
N ASP A 569 38.59 3.13 -11.59
CA ASP A 569 39.00 3.50 -12.93
C ASP A 569 39.71 4.86 -12.85
N GLU A 570 41.02 4.73 -12.71
CA GLU A 570 42.07 5.45 -13.40
C GLU A 570 41.83 6.93 -13.72
N VAL A 571 42.59 7.75 -13.01
CA VAL A 571 43.16 9.00 -13.51
C VAL A 571 43.67 8.80 -14.95
N LYS A 572 43.01 9.44 -15.93
CA LYS A 572 43.67 10.12 -17.05
C LYS A 572 42.90 11.37 -17.46
#